data_AF-A0A1I3MV76-F1
#
_entry.id   AF-A0A1I3MV76-F1
#
_cell.length_a   1.000
_cell.length_b   1.000
_cell.length_c   1.000
_cell.angle_alpha   90.00
_cell.angle_beta   90.00
_cell.angle_gamma   90.00
#
_symmetry.space_group_name_H-M   'P 1'
#
loop_
_entity.id
_entity.type
_entity.pdbx_description
1 polymer ?
#
loop_
_entity_poly.entity_id
_entity_poly.type
_entity_poly.pdbx_seq_one_letter_code
_entity_poly.pdbx_strand_id
1 'polypeptide(L)'
;MVLSIRLFKHQNVNDAWIERREKMERECAGISDDIVLSADLNTLSQNIAEKYLFDIPDILADQLSYEEPVFTRGNEKAIVVWHIPIRGDATILGMYDRSSPLSPVYDVTVDNGVILVRTNPHRDRITDGKKVVDNILAQVGDYLPDVAKSLTHFNDRFAQFARLPLEKRRDELQANQKAKETLSQIGVPIRKRTDDIAKAFVPPARKQISVPDSSQSVAITPVLEMKAYEEILDTLCAMAHGIERSPETFDGMGEEDIRIVLLIGLNAVYEGKATGETFNGVGKTDILIRVADRNIFIAECLVWDGEVKFAKKLNDQLLNYAVWRDTKTALIVFNRSKSLTSVIKTIDGFLAKHPQFVSKFDFHDPTVLKYVFRRLDDPDRHFYLTCLTFNVPEKHE
;
A
#
# COMPACT_ATOMS: atom_id res chain seq x y z
N MET A 1 14.01 6.84 9.16
CA MET A 1 14.58 5.49 9.42
C MET A 1 16.07 5.63 9.27
N VAL A 2 16.82 5.35 10.33
CA VAL A 2 18.28 5.51 10.33
C VAL A 2 18.92 4.27 9.70
N LEU A 3 19.65 4.46 8.61
CA LEU A 3 20.37 3.41 7.88
C LEU A 3 21.87 3.62 8.01
N SER A 4 22.63 2.57 8.29
CA SER A 4 24.09 2.60 8.21
C SER A 4 24.52 1.93 6.91
N ILE A 5 25.25 2.65 6.07
CA ILE A 5 25.63 2.22 4.72
C ILE A 5 27.13 2.29 4.57
N ARG A 6 27.72 1.16 4.16
CA ARG A 6 29.11 1.10 3.74
C ARG A 6 29.20 1.36 2.25
N LEU A 7 29.77 2.50 1.87
CA LEU A 7 29.71 3.00 0.50
C LEU A 7 30.31 2.01 -0.51
N PHE A 8 29.51 1.65 -1.51
CA PHE A 8 29.85 0.81 -2.66
C PHE A 8 30.51 -0.53 -2.30
N LYS A 9 30.09 -1.15 -1.19
CA LYS A 9 30.77 -2.36 -0.67
C LYS A 9 29.85 -3.52 -0.35
N HIS A 10 28.55 -3.29 -0.21
CA HIS A 10 27.62 -4.24 0.37
C HIS A 10 27.11 -5.29 -0.62
N GLN A 11 26.58 -4.86 -1.77
CA GLN A 11 25.89 -5.76 -2.71
C GLN A 11 26.28 -5.44 -4.16
N ASN A 12 26.42 -6.47 -5.00
CA ASN A 12 26.60 -6.25 -6.42
C ASN A 12 25.27 -5.83 -7.09
N VAL A 13 25.31 -4.91 -8.05
CA VAL A 13 24.11 -4.48 -8.79
C VAL A 13 23.42 -5.63 -9.53
N ASN A 14 24.16 -6.65 -10.00
CA ASN A 14 23.55 -7.82 -10.65
C ASN A 14 22.77 -8.69 -9.66
N ASP A 15 23.29 -8.87 -8.45
CA ASP A 15 22.62 -9.64 -7.40
C ASP A 15 21.33 -8.92 -6.96
N ALA A 16 21.42 -7.61 -6.74
CA ALA A 16 20.27 -6.76 -6.43
C ALA A 16 19.20 -6.83 -7.54
N TRP A 17 19.62 -6.81 -8.81
CA TRP A 17 18.74 -6.98 -9.96
C TRP A 17 18.04 -8.34 -9.95
N ILE A 18 18.77 -9.44 -9.75
CA ILE A 18 18.20 -10.80 -9.72
C ILE A 18 17.15 -10.90 -8.61
N GLU A 19 17.47 -10.47 -7.39
CA GLU A 19 16.54 -10.52 -6.26
C GLU A 19 15.26 -9.71 -6.53
N ARG A 20 15.38 -8.52 -7.12
CA ARG A 20 14.25 -7.64 -7.42
C ARG A 20 13.40 -8.21 -8.55
N ARG A 21 14.02 -8.75 -9.60
CA ARG A 21 13.35 -9.45 -10.70
C ARG A 21 12.59 -10.68 -10.22
N GLU A 22 13.17 -11.51 -9.35
CA GLU A 22 12.49 -12.69 -8.81
C GLU A 22 11.28 -12.35 -7.93
N LYS A 23 11.32 -11.22 -7.21
CA LYS A 23 10.14 -10.71 -6.50
C LYS A 23 9.04 -10.29 -7.48
N MET A 24 9.41 -9.58 -8.55
CA MET A 24 8.49 -9.17 -9.61
C MET A 24 7.85 -10.36 -10.33
N GLU A 25 8.65 -11.36 -10.72
CA GLU A 25 8.16 -12.56 -11.39
C GLU A 25 7.19 -13.36 -10.50
N ARG A 26 7.41 -13.38 -9.18
CA ARG A 26 6.46 -13.95 -8.21
C ARG A 26 5.15 -13.16 -8.15
N GLU A 27 5.20 -11.82 -8.20
CA GLU A 27 3.98 -11.01 -8.30
C GLU A 27 3.22 -11.32 -9.59
N CYS A 28 3.90 -11.41 -10.74
CA CYS A 28 3.30 -11.84 -12.01
C CYS A 28 2.64 -13.22 -11.91
N ALA A 29 3.28 -14.18 -11.24
CA ALA A 29 2.72 -15.51 -11.02
C ALA A 29 1.46 -15.50 -10.14
N GLY A 30 1.35 -14.55 -9.20
CA GLY A 30 0.20 -14.38 -8.32
C GLY A 30 -1.03 -13.76 -8.98
N ILE A 31 -0.92 -13.24 -10.20
CA ILE A 31 -2.05 -12.65 -10.94
C ILE A 31 -3.05 -13.73 -11.33
N SER A 32 -4.34 -13.41 -11.22
CA SER A 32 -5.42 -14.33 -11.59
C SER A 32 -5.43 -14.62 -13.09
N ASP A 33 -5.94 -15.79 -13.46
CA ASP A 33 -6.09 -16.17 -14.87
C ASP A 33 -7.04 -15.21 -15.61
N ASP A 34 -8.09 -14.72 -14.95
CA ASP A 34 -9.07 -13.80 -15.53
C ASP A 34 -8.44 -12.45 -15.90
N ILE A 35 -7.57 -11.90 -15.06
CA ILE A 35 -6.81 -10.68 -15.36
C ILE A 35 -5.82 -10.93 -16.51
N VAL A 36 -5.07 -12.04 -16.45
CA VAL A 36 -4.10 -12.40 -17.51
C VAL A 36 -4.79 -12.53 -18.89
N LEU A 37 -6.03 -13.01 -18.92
CA LEU A 37 -6.82 -13.18 -20.15
C LEU A 37 -7.45 -11.89 -20.66
N SER A 38 -7.88 -10.99 -19.77
CA SER A 38 -8.69 -9.81 -20.14
C SER A 38 -7.90 -8.50 -20.24
N ALA A 39 -6.77 -8.38 -19.53
CA ALA A 39 -6.01 -7.14 -19.48
C ALA A 39 -5.14 -6.90 -20.73
N ASP A 40 -4.83 -5.61 -21.00
CA ASP A 40 -3.73 -5.27 -21.90
C ASP A 40 -2.40 -5.58 -21.22
N LEU A 41 -1.71 -6.60 -21.71
CA LEU A 41 -0.44 -7.05 -21.14
C LEU A 41 0.67 -6.00 -21.21
N ASN A 42 0.62 -5.03 -22.13
CA ASN A 42 1.59 -3.92 -22.12
C ASN A 42 1.41 -3.10 -20.84
N THR A 43 0.20 -2.59 -20.63
CA THR A 43 -0.16 -1.77 -19.47
C THR A 43 0.04 -2.54 -18.16
N LEU A 44 -0.39 -3.81 -18.11
CA LEU A 44 -0.21 -4.65 -16.93
C LEU A 44 1.28 -4.86 -16.61
N SER A 45 2.11 -5.19 -17.60
CA SER A 45 3.56 -5.37 -17.37
C SER A 45 4.25 -4.08 -16.92
N GLN A 46 3.81 -2.93 -17.43
CA GLN A 46 4.37 -1.62 -17.10
C GLN A 46 4.06 -1.27 -15.64
N ASN A 47 2.79 -1.39 -15.24
CA ASN A 47 2.34 -1.09 -13.88
C ASN A 47 3.03 -1.98 -12.83
N ILE A 48 3.28 -3.25 -13.15
CA ILE A 48 4.04 -4.14 -12.27
C ILE A 48 5.49 -3.67 -12.19
N ALA A 49 6.13 -3.44 -13.33
CA ALA A 49 7.53 -3.04 -13.42
C ALA A 49 7.84 -1.74 -12.65
N GLU A 50 6.93 -0.76 -12.67
CA GLU A 50 7.08 0.51 -11.96
C GLU A 50 7.35 0.35 -10.45
N LYS A 51 6.81 -0.70 -9.81
CA LYS A 51 7.03 -0.99 -8.38
C LYS A 51 8.46 -1.46 -8.08
N TYR A 52 9.17 -1.95 -9.10
CA TYR A 52 10.46 -2.61 -8.96
C TYR A 52 11.62 -1.79 -9.51
N LEU A 53 11.36 -0.61 -10.06
CA LEU A 53 12.43 0.27 -10.54
C LEU A 53 13.38 0.67 -9.40
N PHE A 54 14.66 0.78 -9.73
CA PHE A 54 15.67 1.38 -8.87
C PHE A 54 15.54 2.91 -8.95
N ASP A 55 15.22 3.54 -7.83
CA ASP A 55 15.17 5.00 -7.68
C ASP A 55 16.58 5.53 -7.35
N ILE A 56 17.38 5.76 -8.39
CA ILE A 56 18.80 6.09 -8.27
C ILE A 56 18.98 7.39 -7.47
N PRO A 57 19.82 7.40 -6.42
CA PRO A 57 19.93 8.56 -5.55
C PRO A 57 20.63 9.73 -6.25
N ASP A 58 20.09 10.93 -6.09
CA ASP A 58 20.72 12.19 -6.47
C ASP A 58 21.29 12.87 -5.23
N ILE A 59 22.58 13.24 -5.29
CA ILE A 59 23.33 13.80 -4.17
C ILE A 59 23.36 15.32 -4.30
N LEU A 60 22.67 16.00 -3.38
CA LEU A 60 22.55 17.46 -3.37
C LEU A 60 23.75 18.08 -2.65
N ALA A 61 24.94 17.90 -3.22
CA ALA A 61 26.21 18.35 -2.63
C ALA A 61 26.29 19.88 -2.49
N ASP A 62 25.55 20.63 -3.30
CA ASP A 62 25.38 22.07 -3.23
C ASP A 62 24.58 22.54 -2.00
N GLN A 63 23.84 21.62 -1.36
CA GLN A 63 23.05 21.86 -0.15
C GLN A 63 23.75 21.35 1.13
N LEU A 64 25.06 21.11 1.07
CA LEU A 64 25.88 20.72 2.22
C LEU A 64 25.72 21.72 3.37
N SER A 65 25.41 21.21 4.56
CA SER A 65 25.35 21.99 5.79
C SER A 65 25.98 21.24 6.97
N TYR A 66 26.13 21.90 8.12
CA TYR A 66 26.66 21.29 9.33
C TYR A 66 25.94 21.80 10.58
N GLU A 67 25.88 20.95 11.62
CA GLU A 67 25.41 21.36 12.95
C GLU A 67 26.44 22.25 13.67
N GLU A 68 25.95 23.28 14.36
CA GLU A 68 26.82 24.14 15.18
C GLU A 68 27.60 23.28 16.20
N PRO A 69 28.95 23.30 16.16
CA PRO A 69 29.75 22.43 17.00
C PRO A 69 29.74 22.89 18.46
N VAL A 70 29.57 21.95 19.38
CA VAL A 70 29.64 22.22 20.82
C VAL A 70 31.08 22.10 21.33
N PHE A 71 31.60 23.18 21.91
CA PHE A 71 32.95 23.22 22.48
C PHE A 71 32.95 23.01 24.00
N THR A 72 33.48 21.88 24.47
CA THR A 72 33.64 21.58 25.91
C THR A 72 34.97 22.08 26.46
N ARG A 73 35.00 22.72 27.63
CA ARG A 73 36.26 23.15 28.29
C ARG A 73 37.18 21.93 28.54
N GLY A 74 38.46 22.06 28.20
CA GLY A 74 39.46 20.99 28.40
C GLY A 74 39.50 19.89 27.33
N ASN A 75 38.63 19.95 26.31
CA ASN A 75 38.70 19.06 25.15
C ASN A 75 39.34 19.82 23.98
N GLU A 76 40.31 19.23 23.29
CA GLU A 76 41.00 19.86 22.14
C GLU A 76 40.30 19.55 20.80
N LYS A 77 39.33 18.63 20.81
CA LYS A 77 38.54 18.27 19.63
C LYS A 77 37.10 18.80 19.73
N ALA A 78 36.44 18.84 18.60
CA ALA A 78 35.04 19.19 18.47
C ALA A 78 34.37 18.21 17.51
N ILE A 79 33.13 17.81 17.84
CA ILE A 79 32.34 16.95 16.97
C ILE A 79 31.59 17.84 15.99
N VAL A 80 31.74 17.56 14.69
CA VAL A 80 30.99 18.24 13.62
C VAL A 80 30.19 17.19 12.86
N VAL A 81 28.88 17.41 12.77
CA VAL A 81 27.95 16.57 12.00
C VAL A 81 27.59 17.30 10.71
N TRP A 82 28.02 16.75 9.59
CA TRP A 82 27.76 17.28 8.26
C TRP A 82 26.53 16.60 7.66
N HIS A 83 25.71 17.38 6.98
CA HIS A 83 24.43 16.98 6.40
C HIS A 83 24.50 17.15 4.88
N ILE A 84 24.39 16.04 4.15
CA ILE A 84 24.34 16.02 2.67
C ILE A 84 22.96 15.51 2.27
N PRO A 85 22.04 16.39 1.84
CA PRO A 85 20.72 15.96 1.40
C PRO A 85 20.79 15.06 0.16
N ILE A 86 19.88 14.11 0.08
CA ILE A 86 19.74 13.20 -1.05
C ILE A 86 18.27 13.10 -1.48
N ARG A 87 18.05 12.80 -2.76
CA ARG A 87 16.74 12.38 -3.29
C ARG A 87 16.87 10.96 -3.80
N GLY A 88 15.81 10.16 -3.70
CA GLY A 88 15.80 8.78 -4.15
C GLY A 88 16.23 7.75 -3.09
N ASP A 89 16.54 6.53 -3.53
CA ASP A 89 16.83 5.38 -2.68
C ASP A 89 18.30 5.35 -2.24
N ALA A 90 18.53 5.72 -0.97
CA ALA A 90 19.85 5.74 -0.36
C ALA A 90 20.53 4.36 -0.31
N THR A 91 19.79 3.26 -0.31
CA THR A 91 20.35 1.91 -0.18
C THR A 91 21.26 1.55 -1.36
N ILE A 92 21.05 2.19 -2.51
CA ILE A 92 21.88 2.06 -3.72
C ILE A 92 23.33 2.53 -3.46
N LEU A 93 23.56 3.44 -2.51
CA LEU A 93 24.92 3.85 -2.13
C LEU A 93 25.73 2.71 -1.49
N GLY A 94 25.09 1.62 -1.07
CA GLY A 94 25.76 0.39 -0.65
C GLY A 94 26.12 -0.54 -1.80
N MET A 95 25.59 -0.32 -3.00
CA MET A 95 25.77 -1.22 -4.14
C MET A 95 27.03 -0.92 -4.94
N TYR A 96 27.59 -1.91 -5.63
CA TYR A 96 28.71 -1.71 -6.55
C TYR A 96 28.50 -2.46 -7.87
N ASP A 97 29.07 -1.92 -8.95
CA ASP A 97 29.01 -2.53 -10.29
C ASP A 97 30.12 -3.59 -10.48
N ARG A 98 31.22 -3.27 -11.16
CA ARG A 98 32.29 -4.24 -11.44
C ARG A 98 33.19 -4.52 -10.24
N SER A 99 33.50 -3.50 -9.47
CA SER A 99 34.44 -3.56 -8.36
C SER A 99 34.01 -2.63 -7.25
N SER A 100 34.21 -3.07 -6.01
CA SER A 100 34.06 -2.22 -4.83
C SER A 100 35.36 -1.45 -4.52
N PRO A 101 35.31 -0.34 -3.78
CA PRO A 101 36.50 0.38 -3.35
C PRO A 101 37.44 -0.52 -2.55
N LEU A 102 38.74 -0.47 -2.86
CA LEU A 102 39.78 -1.21 -2.13
C LEU A 102 40.10 -0.53 -0.78
N SER A 103 40.32 0.79 -0.78
CA SER A 103 40.49 1.66 0.39
C SER A 103 40.65 3.14 -0.05
N PRO A 104 40.21 4.14 0.73
CA PRO A 104 39.40 4.04 1.94
C PRO A 104 37.96 3.64 1.61
N VAL A 105 37.30 2.94 2.52
CA VAL A 105 35.85 2.69 2.47
C VAL A 105 35.21 3.54 3.55
N TYR A 106 34.23 4.36 3.18
CA TYR A 106 33.51 5.18 4.14
C TYR A 106 32.21 4.51 4.57
N ASP A 107 31.96 4.56 5.88
CA ASP A 107 30.66 4.24 6.46
C ASP A 107 29.91 5.55 6.69
N VAL A 108 28.68 5.62 6.20
CA VAL A 108 27.81 6.79 6.34
C VAL A 108 26.50 6.39 7.00
N THR A 109 25.93 7.30 7.77
CA THR A 109 24.58 7.14 8.30
C THR A 109 23.63 7.94 7.43
N VAL A 110 22.48 7.38 7.07
CA VAL A 110 21.42 8.08 6.35
C VAL A 110 20.20 8.15 7.24
N ASP A 111 19.70 9.34 7.50
CA ASP A 111 18.42 9.55 8.18
C ASP A 111 17.55 10.53 7.41
N ASN A 112 16.28 10.15 7.19
CA ASN A 112 15.27 10.95 6.50
C ASN A 112 15.76 11.64 5.20
N GLY A 113 16.49 10.91 4.35
CA GLY A 113 16.99 11.44 3.07
C GLY A 113 18.19 12.38 3.23
N VAL A 114 18.94 12.29 4.33
CA VAL A 114 20.16 13.06 4.54
C VAL A 114 21.28 12.12 4.97
N ILE A 115 22.42 12.20 4.28
CA ILE A 115 23.66 11.54 4.69
C ILE A 115 24.28 12.37 5.82
N LEU A 116 24.46 11.74 6.98
CA LEU A 116 25.08 12.28 8.16
C LEU A 116 26.53 11.79 8.24
N VAL A 117 27.48 12.72 8.16
CA VAL A 117 28.91 12.44 8.32
C VAL A 117 29.37 13.04 9.64
N ARG A 118 29.79 12.21 10.60
CA ARG A 118 30.31 12.68 11.89
C ARG A 118 31.83 12.72 11.85
N THR A 119 32.40 13.90 12.11
CA THR A 119 33.86 14.10 12.19
C THR A 119 34.26 14.62 13.57
N ASN A 120 35.52 14.40 13.96
CA ASN A 120 36.07 14.85 15.25
C ASN A 120 37.43 15.56 15.10
N PRO A 121 37.52 16.66 14.35
CA PRO A 121 38.76 17.40 14.13
C PRO A 121 39.25 18.12 15.41
N HIS A 122 40.52 18.51 15.41
CA HIS A 122 41.09 19.42 16.41
C HIS A 122 40.51 20.83 16.23
N ARG A 123 40.31 21.59 17.31
CA ARG A 123 39.68 22.94 17.27
C ARG A 123 40.42 23.91 16.36
N ASP A 124 41.74 23.95 16.48
CA ASP A 124 42.59 24.82 15.65
C ASP A 124 42.62 24.43 14.17
N ARG A 125 42.02 23.28 13.81
CA ARG A 125 41.90 22.77 12.44
C ARG A 125 40.50 22.21 12.18
N ILE A 126 39.46 22.86 12.72
CA ILE A 126 38.08 22.34 12.67
C ILE A 126 37.59 22.10 11.23
N THR A 127 38.09 22.87 10.28
CA THR A 127 37.80 22.74 8.84
C THR A 127 38.35 21.45 8.22
N ASP A 128 39.28 20.74 8.86
CA ASP A 128 39.78 19.46 8.36
C ASP A 128 38.68 18.39 8.28
N GLY A 129 37.60 18.52 9.06
CA GLY A 129 36.41 17.67 8.94
C GLY A 129 35.78 17.73 7.53
N LYS A 130 35.86 18.88 6.86
CA LYS A 130 35.34 19.04 5.49
C LYS A 130 36.09 18.16 4.49
N LYS A 131 37.40 17.92 4.70
CA LYS A 131 38.17 17.03 3.81
C LYS A 131 37.62 15.61 3.80
N VAL A 132 37.09 15.13 4.92
CA VAL A 132 36.44 13.81 5.01
C VAL A 132 35.16 13.80 4.17
N VAL A 133 34.35 14.86 4.26
CA VAL A 133 33.16 15.04 3.43
C VAL A 133 33.52 15.08 1.94
N ASP A 134 34.54 15.86 1.58
CA ASP A 134 34.98 15.99 0.19
C ASP A 134 35.47 14.65 -0.38
N ASN A 135 36.17 13.83 0.42
CA ASN A 135 36.58 12.49 0.00
C ASN A 135 35.39 11.53 -0.15
N ILE A 136 34.37 11.65 0.71
CA ILE A 136 33.13 10.88 0.58
C ILE A 136 32.41 11.25 -0.71
N LEU A 137 32.24 12.56 -0.96
CA LEU A 137 31.62 13.06 -2.19
C LEU A 137 32.41 12.66 -3.44
N ALA A 138 33.74 12.68 -3.39
CA ALA A 138 34.59 12.18 -4.46
C ALA A 138 34.36 10.68 -4.71
N GLN A 139 34.36 9.85 -3.66
CA GLN A 139 34.06 8.42 -3.81
C GLN A 139 32.65 8.18 -4.37
N VAL A 140 31.65 8.96 -3.95
CA VAL A 140 30.30 8.87 -4.52
C VAL A 140 30.33 9.26 -6.01
N GLY A 141 31.03 10.33 -6.36
CA GLY A 141 31.22 10.75 -7.75
C GLY A 141 31.97 9.74 -8.63
N ASP A 142 32.90 8.97 -8.05
CA ASP A 142 33.68 7.96 -8.77
C ASP A 142 32.88 6.68 -9.04
N TYR A 143 31.99 6.26 -8.13
CA TYR A 143 31.34 4.94 -8.20
C TYR A 143 29.85 4.99 -8.56
N LEU A 144 29.12 6.03 -8.12
CA LEU A 144 27.68 6.13 -8.39
C LEU A 144 27.33 6.19 -9.88
N PRO A 145 28.10 6.85 -10.77
CA PRO A 145 27.77 6.89 -12.19
C PRO A 145 27.74 5.50 -12.86
N ASP A 146 28.67 4.62 -12.50
CA ASP A 146 28.71 3.25 -13.04
C ASP A 146 27.55 2.40 -12.49
N VAL A 147 27.26 2.53 -11.19
CA VAL A 147 26.08 1.90 -10.57
C VAL A 147 24.80 2.40 -11.23
N ALA A 148 24.63 3.71 -11.37
CA ALA A 148 23.47 4.35 -11.98
C ALA A 148 23.27 3.88 -13.43
N LYS A 149 24.36 3.76 -14.20
CA LYS A 149 24.32 3.24 -15.57
C LYS A 149 23.81 1.80 -15.63
N SER A 150 24.35 0.91 -14.79
CA SER A 150 23.90 -0.49 -14.72
C SER A 150 22.43 -0.59 -14.28
N LEU A 151 22.03 0.15 -13.24
CA LEU A 151 20.65 0.15 -12.74
C LEU A 151 19.66 0.75 -13.74
N THR A 152 20.04 1.79 -14.49
CA THR A 152 19.19 2.34 -15.57
C THR A 152 18.96 1.30 -16.65
N HIS A 153 20.00 0.57 -17.07
CA HIS A 153 19.85 -0.52 -18.03
C HIS A 153 18.94 -1.65 -17.52
N PHE A 154 18.94 -1.92 -16.22
CA PHE A 154 18.01 -2.87 -15.61
C PHE A 154 16.58 -2.34 -15.55
N ASN A 155 16.40 -1.05 -15.21
CA ASN A 155 15.11 -0.39 -15.18
C ASN A 155 14.36 -0.53 -16.52
N ASP A 156 15.08 -0.33 -17.63
CA ASP A 156 14.53 -0.44 -18.99
C ASP A 156 14.01 -1.85 -19.34
N ARG A 157 14.38 -2.88 -18.56
CA ARG A 157 14.07 -4.28 -18.86
C ARG A 157 12.97 -4.86 -17.98
N PHE A 158 12.63 -4.25 -16.85
CA PHE A 158 11.62 -4.82 -15.93
C PHE A 158 10.28 -5.09 -16.63
N ALA A 159 9.79 -4.16 -17.45
CA ALA A 159 8.54 -4.34 -18.20
C ALA A 159 8.60 -5.57 -19.12
N GLN A 160 9.71 -5.76 -19.84
CA GLN A 160 9.91 -6.93 -20.70
C GLN A 160 9.93 -8.24 -19.89
N PHE A 161 10.63 -8.25 -18.74
CA PHE A 161 10.71 -9.42 -17.88
C PHE A 161 9.38 -9.74 -17.18
N ALA A 162 8.56 -8.74 -16.86
CA ALA A 162 7.21 -8.94 -16.34
C ALA A 162 6.27 -9.51 -17.40
N ARG A 163 6.39 -9.02 -18.64
CA ARG A 163 5.53 -9.38 -19.76
C ARG A 163 5.67 -10.83 -20.20
N LEU A 164 6.90 -11.31 -20.33
CA LEU A 164 7.20 -12.63 -20.92
C LEU A 164 6.48 -13.81 -20.21
N PRO A 165 6.47 -13.94 -18.87
CA PRO A 165 5.71 -14.99 -18.20
C PRO A 165 4.19 -14.80 -18.32
N LEU A 166 3.69 -13.56 -18.36
CA LEU A 166 2.27 -13.26 -18.52
C LEU A 166 1.76 -13.64 -19.91
N GLU A 167 2.53 -13.33 -20.96
CA GLU A 167 2.21 -13.73 -22.34
C GLU A 167 2.16 -15.24 -22.46
N LYS A 168 3.19 -15.94 -21.96
CA LYS A 168 3.22 -17.40 -21.97
C LYS A 168 1.99 -18.00 -21.29
N ARG A 169 1.63 -17.50 -20.11
CA ARG A 169 0.45 -17.96 -19.36
C ARG A 169 -0.86 -17.67 -20.11
N ARG A 170 -0.98 -16.49 -20.72
CA ARG A 170 -2.17 -16.14 -21.53
C ARG A 170 -2.33 -17.10 -22.70
N ASP A 171 -1.25 -17.39 -23.41
CA ASP A 171 -1.26 -18.31 -24.55
C ASP A 171 -1.68 -19.72 -24.12
N GLU A 172 -1.17 -20.21 -22.97
CA GLU A 172 -1.57 -21.49 -22.38
C GLU A 172 -3.07 -21.51 -22.00
N LEU A 173 -3.58 -20.44 -21.38
CA LEU A 173 -4.99 -20.32 -20.99
C LEU A 173 -5.92 -20.28 -22.22
N GLN A 174 -5.54 -19.53 -23.25
CA GLN A 174 -6.28 -19.46 -24.51
C GLN A 174 -6.28 -20.80 -25.24
N ALA A 175 -5.15 -21.51 -25.26
CA ALA A 175 -5.07 -22.87 -25.81
C ALA A 175 -6.00 -23.84 -25.06
N ASN A 176 -6.05 -23.74 -23.73
CA ASN A 176 -6.95 -24.55 -22.90
C ASN A 176 -8.43 -24.22 -23.18
N GLN A 177 -8.79 -22.95 -23.33
CA GLN A 177 -10.15 -22.53 -23.70
C GLN A 177 -10.56 -23.08 -25.06
N LYS A 178 -9.73 -22.91 -26.08
CA LYS A 178 -9.96 -23.43 -27.44
C LYS A 178 -10.11 -24.96 -27.45
N ALA A 179 -9.32 -25.68 -26.67
CA ALA A 179 -9.44 -27.12 -26.53
C ALA A 179 -10.79 -27.52 -25.91
N LYS A 180 -11.24 -26.82 -24.86
CA LYS A 180 -12.56 -27.03 -24.24
C LYS A 180 -13.71 -26.75 -25.21
N GLU A 181 -13.65 -25.67 -25.97
CA GLU A 181 -14.63 -25.33 -27.00
C GLU A 181 -14.70 -26.43 -28.07
N THR A 182 -13.55 -26.88 -28.56
CA THR A 182 -13.47 -27.97 -29.55
C THR A 182 -14.11 -29.26 -29.02
N LEU A 183 -13.84 -29.62 -27.76
CA LEU A 183 -14.45 -30.79 -27.12
C LEU A 183 -15.97 -30.66 -26.94
N SER A 184 -16.47 -29.45 -26.66
CA SER A 184 -17.91 -29.21 -26.50
C SER A 184 -18.71 -29.44 -27.78
N GLN A 185 -18.09 -29.29 -28.95
CA GLN A 185 -18.71 -29.50 -30.26
C GLN A 185 -18.90 -30.99 -30.61
N ILE A 186 -18.26 -31.90 -29.88
CA ILE A 186 -18.30 -33.36 -30.15
C ILE A 186 -19.64 -33.99 -29.73
N GLY A 187 -20.51 -33.25 -29.01
CA GLY A 187 -21.84 -33.72 -28.63
C GLY A 187 -21.85 -34.85 -27.59
N VAL A 188 -20.73 -35.08 -26.91
CA VAL A 188 -20.56 -36.09 -25.86
C VAL A 188 -20.77 -35.45 -24.48
N PRO A 189 -21.57 -36.05 -23.58
CA PRO A 189 -21.80 -35.50 -22.24
C PRO A 189 -20.51 -35.43 -21.41
N ILE A 190 -20.22 -34.25 -20.87
CA ILE A 190 -19.06 -34.01 -19.99
C ILE A 190 -19.35 -34.59 -18.59
N ARG A 191 -18.50 -35.50 -18.13
CA ARG A 191 -18.48 -35.95 -16.72
C ARG A 191 -17.44 -35.16 -15.94
N LYS A 192 -17.81 -34.59 -14.78
CA LYS A 192 -16.85 -33.98 -13.87
C LYS A 192 -15.94 -35.07 -13.29
N ARG A 193 -14.64 -34.79 -13.29
CA ARG A 193 -13.62 -35.66 -12.70
C ARG A 193 -13.67 -35.50 -11.17
N THR A 194 -13.51 -36.59 -10.43
CA THR A 194 -13.67 -36.64 -8.96
C THR A 194 -12.40 -37.08 -8.22
N ASP A 195 -11.30 -37.25 -8.93
CA ASP A 195 -10.02 -37.65 -8.35
C ASP A 195 -9.28 -36.46 -7.68
N ASP A 196 -8.19 -36.77 -6.99
CA ASP A 196 -7.50 -35.79 -6.15
C ASP A 196 -6.82 -34.66 -6.95
N ILE A 197 -6.55 -34.88 -8.24
CA ILE A 197 -6.07 -33.84 -9.16
C ILE A 197 -7.19 -32.83 -9.47
N ALA A 198 -8.45 -33.28 -9.59
CA ALA A 198 -9.59 -32.37 -9.73
C ALA A 198 -9.90 -31.59 -8.43
N LYS A 199 -9.37 -32.05 -7.29
CA LYS A 199 -9.41 -31.36 -5.99
C LYS A 199 -8.21 -30.44 -5.76
N ALA A 200 -7.21 -30.45 -6.66
CA ALA A 200 -6.06 -29.57 -6.56
C ALA A 200 -6.51 -28.12 -6.81
N PHE A 201 -6.55 -27.37 -5.70
CA PHE A 201 -6.66 -25.92 -5.58
C PHE A 201 -7.33 -25.20 -6.76
N VAL A 202 -8.67 -25.19 -6.77
CA VAL A 202 -9.40 -24.09 -7.42
C VAL A 202 -9.39 -22.96 -6.40
N PRO A 203 -8.64 -21.85 -6.61
CA PRO A 203 -8.83 -20.68 -5.77
C PRO A 203 -10.32 -20.34 -5.80
N PRO A 204 -10.99 -20.11 -4.66
CA PRO A 204 -12.38 -19.71 -4.67
C PRO A 204 -12.51 -18.49 -5.60
N ALA A 205 -13.43 -18.57 -6.57
CA ALA A 205 -13.65 -17.49 -7.51
C ALA A 205 -13.92 -16.21 -6.69
N ARG A 206 -13.07 -15.20 -6.88
CA ARG A 206 -13.26 -13.91 -6.23
C ARG A 206 -14.53 -13.27 -6.79
N LYS A 207 -15.28 -12.60 -5.94
CA LYS A 207 -16.46 -11.85 -6.35
C LYS A 207 -16.01 -10.63 -7.16
N GLN A 208 -16.46 -10.53 -8.40
CA GLN A 208 -16.28 -9.31 -9.18
C GLN A 208 -17.17 -8.20 -8.63
N ILE A 209 -16.56 -7.06 -8.33
CA ILE A 209 -17.31 -5.84 -8.05
C ILE A 209 -17.76 -5.27 -9.40
N SER A 210 -19.07 -5.32 -9.66
CA SER A 210 -19.66 -4.72 -10.85
C SER A 210 -19.54 -3.20 -10.75
N VAL A 211 -18.59 -2.62 -11.47
CA VAL A 211 -18.49 -1.18 -11.71
C VAL A 211 -18.79 -0.91 -13.19
N PRO A 212 -19.62 0.09 -13.53
CA PRO A 212 -19.93 0.42 -14.93
C PRO A 212 -18.66 0.73 -15.73
N ASP A 213 -18.58 0.26 -16.98
CA ASP A 213 -17.46 0.54 -17.90
C ASP A 213 -17.40 2.04 -18.26
N SER A 214 -16.21 2.63 -18.14
CA SER A 214 -15.95 4.03 -18.55
C SER A 214 -15.63 4.19 -20.04
N SER A 215 -15.77 3.13 -20.85
CA SER A 215 -15.34 3.11 -22.26
C SER A 215 -16.41 3.53 -23.27
N GLN A 216 -17.53 4.11 -22.84
CA GLN A 216 -18.45 4.79 -23.75
C GLN A 216 -18.63 6.26 -23.36
N SER A 217 -18.26 7.14 -24.30
CA SER A 217 -18.54 8.57 -24.26
C SER A 217 -20.05 8.81 -24.17
N VAL A 218 -20.54 9.09 -22.96
CA VAL A 218 -21.57 10.09 -22.55
C VAL A 218 -21.80 9.85 -21.04
N ALA A 219 -21.23 10.72 -20.21
CA ALA A 219 -21.68 11.10 -18.86
C ALA A 219 -22.33 10.06 -17.90
N ILE A 220 -21.96 8.77 -17.90
CA ILE A 220 -22.34 7.86 -16.81
C ILE A 220 -21.25 7.91 -15.75
N THR A 221 -21.58 8.47 -14.59
CA THR A 221 -20.68 8.50 -13.43
C THR A 221 -20.58 7.08 -12.86
N PRO A 222 -19.37 6.52 -12.61
CA PRO A 222 -19.25 5.22 -11.98
C PRO A 222 -19.78 5.30 -10.54
N VAL A 223 -20.76 4.47 -10.23
CA VAL A 223 -21.38 4.36 -8.90
C VAL A 223 -21.27 2.91 -8.47
N LEU A 224 -20.85 2.67 -7.22
CA LEU A 224 -20.87 1.32 -6.65
C LEU A 224 -22.32 0.87 -6.48
N GLU A 225 -22.71 -0.28 -7.00
CA GLU A 225 -24.07 -0.80 -6.80
C GLU A 225 -24.37 -1.05 -5.32
N MET A 226 -25.61 -0.78 -4.88
CA MET A 226 -26.02 -1.02 -3.48
C MET A 226 -25.79 -2.47 -3.05
N LYS A 227 -26.05 -3.43 -3.94
CA LYS A 227 -25.80 -4.85 -3.68
C LYS A 227 -24.32 -5.11 -3.41
N ALA A 228 -23.42 -4.57 -4.23
CA ALA A 228 -21.98 -4.73 -4.02
C ALA A 228 -21.52 -4.08 -2.71
N TYR A 229 -22.07 -2.92 -2.36
CA TYR A 229 -21.80 -2.28 -1.08
C TYR A 229 -22.25 -3.12 0.12
N GLU A 230 -23.45 -3.67 0.08
CA GLU A 230 -23.95 -4.56 1.14
C GLU A 230 -23.08 -5.81 1.28
N GLU A 231 -22.66 -6.42 0.17
CA GLU A 231 -21.76 -7.57 0.21
C GLU A 231 -20.40 -7.22 0.85
N ILE A 232 -19.85 -6.03 0.56
CA ILE A 232 -18.60 -5.56 1.18
C ILE A 232 -18.77 -5.40 2.69
N LEU A 233 -19.89 -4.82 3.13
CA LEU A 233 -20.20 -4.67 4.55
C LEU A 233 -20.37 -6.03 5.23
N ASP A 234 -21.05 -6.98 4.59
CA ASP A 234 -21.21 -8.35 5.11
C ASP A 234 -19.86 -9.06 5.26
N THR A 235 -18.95 -8.86 4.31
CA THR A 235 -17.59 -9.39 4.37
C THR A 235 -16.82 -8.78 5.56
N LEU A 236 -16.88 -7.46 5.73
CA LEU A 236 -16.27 -6.77 6.87
C LEU A 236 -16.82 -7.29 8.20
N CYS A 237 -18.13 -7.49 8.32
CA CYS A 237 -18.76 -8.07 9.51
C CYS A 237 -18.29 -9.51 9.76
N ALA A 238 -18.21 -10.34 8.71
CA ALA A 238 -17.72 -11.72 8.85
C ALA A 238 -16.26 -11.77 9.32
N MET A 239 -15.42 -10.86 8.83
CA MET A 239 -14.02 -10.73 9.26
C MET A 239 -13.91 -10.24 10.70
N ALA A 240 -14.73 -9.25 11.09
CA ALA A 240 -14.81 -8.75 12.45
C ALA A 240 -15.18 -9.87 13.44
N HIS A 241 -16.17 -10.70 13.12
CA HIS A 241 -16.50 -11.88 13.93
C HIS A 241 -15.34 -12.88 14.03
N GLY A 242 -14.50 -12.99 13.00
CA GLY A 242 -13.27 -13.78 13.05
C GLY A 242 -12.28 -13.23 14.07
N ILE A 243 -12.07 -11.91 14.08
CA ILE A 243 -11.20 -11.22 15.04
C ILE A 243 -11.69 -11.42 16.48
N GLU A 244 -13.00 -11.24 16.71
CA GLU A 244 -13.62 -11.43 18.03
C GLU A 244 -13.47 -12.86 18.57
N ARG A 245 -13.41 -13.86 17.69
CA ARG A 245 -13.27 -15.28 18.04
C ARG A 245 -11.83 -15.75 18.21
N SER A 246 -10.84 -14.89 17.93
CA SER A 246 -9.43 -15.25 17.98
C SER A 246 -8.62 -14.28 18.86
N PRO A 247 -8.99 -14.09 20.14
CA PRO A 247 -8.42 -13.04 20.98
C PRO A 247 -6.90 -13.09 21.11
N GLU A 248 -6.33 -14.29 21.29
CA GLU A 248 -4.88 -14.51 21.42
C GLU A 248 -4.08 -14.10 20.18
N THR A 249 -4.71 -14.04 19.01
CA THR A 249 -4.05 -13.64 17.76
C THR A 249 -4.06 -12.12 17.57
N PHE A 250 -5.07 -11.43 18.11
CA PHE A 250 -5.34 -10.02 17.80
C PHE A 250 -5.15 -9.08 19.00
N ASP A 251 -4.81 -9.58 20.20
CA ASP A 251 -4.69 -8.78 21.43
C ASP A 251 -3.57 -7.72 21.40
N GLY A 252 -2.46 -8.01 20.74
CA GLY A 252 -1.33 -7.09 20.54
C GLY A 252 -1.45 -6.16 19.35
N MET A 253 -2.47 -6.33 18.49
CA MET A 253 -2.58 -5.61 17.22
C MET A 253 -3.19 -4.23 17.41
N GLY A 254 -2.61 -3.19 16.79
CA GLY A 254 -3.17 -1.84 16.70
C GLY A 254 -4.28 -1.73 15.66
N GLU A 255 -4.86 -0.53 15.52
CA GLU A 255 -5.82 -0.24 14.43
C GLU A 255 -5.22 -0.51 13.05
N GLU A 256 -3.97 -0.10 12.84
CA GLU A 256 -3.26 -0.28 11.58
C GLU A 256 -3.09 -1.77 11.21
N ASP A 257 -2.72 -2.60 12.18
CA ASP A 257 -2.57 -4.05 11.97
C ASP A 257 -3.92 -4.69 11.59
N ILE A 258 -4.99 -4.32 12.29
CA ILE A 258 -6.34 -4.84 12.03
C ILE A 258 -6.85 -4.34 10.68
N ARG A 259 -6.57 -3.08 10.32
CA ARG A 259 -6.88 -2.53 9.01
C ARG A 259 -6.17 -3.30 7.90
N ILE A 260 -4.89 -3.66 8.08
CA ILE A 260 -4.16 -4.51 7.14
C ILE A 260 -4.85 -5.86 6.98
N VAL A 261 -5.27 -6.49 8.08
CA VAL A 261 -6.02 -7.76 8.05
C VAL A 261 -7.34 -7.62 7.27
N LEU A 262 -8.10 -6.55 7.51
CA LEU A 262 -9.33 -6.24 6.78
C LEU A 262 -9.07 -6.05 5.29
N LEU A 263 -8.03 -5.31 4.93
CA LEU A 263 -7.65 -5.06 3.53
C LEU A 263 -7.20 -6.35 2.82
N ILE A 264 -6.42 -7.21 3.49
CA ILE A 264 -6.00 -8.51 2.97
C ILE A 264 -7.23 -9.38 2.69
N GLY A 265 -8.15 -9.50 3.64
CA GLY A 265 -9.34 -10.35 3.44
C GLY A 265 -10.30 -9.79 2.39
N LEU A 266 -10.48 -8.47 2.33
CA LEU A 266 -11.26 -7.84 1.25
C LEU A 266 -10.63 -8.11 -0.13
N ASN A 267 -9.31 -7.92 -0.29
CA ASN A 267 -8.62 -8.24 -1.53
C ASN A 267 -8.54 -9.74 -1.84
N ALA A 268 -8.72 -10.61 -0.83
CA ALA A 268 -8.85 -12.05 -1.03
C ALA A 268 -10.23 -12.45 -1.57
N VAL A 269 -11.29 -11.71 -1.19
CA VAL A 269 -12.68 -11.99 -1.59
C VAL A 269 -13.05 -11.29 -2.90
N TYR A 270 -12.53 -10.09 -3.15
CA TYR A 270 -12.95 -9.23 -4.25
C TYR A 270 -11.84 -8.95 -5.25
N GLU A 271 -12.22 -8.86 -6.52
CA GLU A 271 -11.32 -8.59 -7.64
C GLU A 271 -11.79 -7.41 -8.47
N GLY A 272 -10.87 -6.50 -8.78
CA GLY A 272 -11.09 -5.29 -9.56
C GLY A 272 -10.81 -5.52 -11.05
N LYS A 273 -11.37 -4.66 -11.92
CA LYS A 273 -11.26 -4.80 -13.38
C LYS A 273 -9.87 -4.51 -13.97
N ALA A 274 -8.93 -3.93 -13.20
CA ALA A 274 -7.66 -3.41 -13.75
C ALA A 274 -6.40 -3.70 -12.92
N THR A 275 -6.52 -3.90 -11.60
CA THR A 275 -5.39 -4.17 -10.69
C THR A 275 -5.77 -5.33 -9.77
N GLY A 276 -4.84 -6.26 -9.51
CA GLY A 276 -5.08 -7.42 -8.63
C GLY A 276 -5.43 -7.07 -7.18
N GLU A 277 -5.25 -5.79 -6.79
CA GLU A 277 -5.78 -5.19 -5.57
C GLU A 277 -6.98 -4.29 -5.93
N THR A 278 -8.13 -4.59 -5.33
CA THR A 278 -9.41 -3.88 -5.52
C THR A 278 -9.57 -2.75 -4.51
N PHE A 279 -9.07 -3.00 -3.30
CA PHE A 279 -9.05 -2.08 -2.19
C PHE A 279 -7.62 -1.60 -1.98
N ASN A 280 -7.41 -0.29 -2.16
CA ASN A 280 -6.11 0.33 -1.92
C ASN A 280 -6.12 0.98 -0.54
N GLY A 281 -4.94 1.05 0.09
CA GLY A 281 -4.66 1.96 1.19
C GLY A 281 -3.82 3.12 0.66
N VAL A 282 -4.38 4.33 0.57
CA VAL A 282 -3.58 5.53 0.23
C VAL A 282 -3.43 6.36 1.49
N GLY A 283 -2.23 6.37 2.06
CA GLY A 283 -1.92 7.09 3.29
C GLY A 283 -2.19 6.29 4.58
N LYS A 284 -2.33 7.00 5.71
CA LYS A 284 -2.31 6.41 7.06
C LYS A 284 -3.61 5.71 7.48
N THR A 285 -4.74 5.82 6.76
CA THR A 285 -6.05 5.58 7.41
C THR A 285 -7.18 4.88 6.63
N ASP A 286 -7.11 4.67 5.31
CA ASP A 286 -8.35 4.46 4.53
C ASP A 286 -8.37 3.13 3.75
N ILE A 287 -9.53 2.46 3.68
CA ILE A 287 -9.85 1.33 2.77
C ILE A 287 -10.73 1.88 1.64
N LEU A 288 -10.25 1.88 0.40
CA LEU A 288 -10.92 2.60 -0.69
C LEU A 288 -10.97 1.82 -2.00
N ILE A 289 -12.07 1.97 -2.74
CA ILE A 289 -12.21 1.51 -4.13
C ILE A 289 -12.17 2.73 -5.04
N ARG A 290 -11.24 2.74 -5.99
CA ARG A 290 -11.01 3.85 -6.92
C ARG A 290 -11.22 3.40 -8.38
N VAL A 291 -11.99 4.17 -9.15
CA VAL A 291 -12.20 3.95 -10.60
C VAL A 291 -12.03 5.27 -11.35
N ALA A 292 -11.15 5.28 -12.35
CA ALA A 292 -10.85 6.46 -13.19
C ALA A 292 -10.70 7.75 -12.37
N ASP A 293 -9.85 7.69 -11.34
CA ASP A 293 -9.55 8.77 -10.37
C ASP A 293 -10.62 9.14 -9.34
N ARG A 294 -11.65 8.32 -9.17
CA ARG A 294 -12.77 8.61 -8.26
C ARG A 294 -12.94 7.54 -7.18
N ASN A 295 -13.11 7.97 -5.95
CA ASN A 295 -13.42 7.09 -4.82
C ASN A 295 -14.91 6.75 -4.81
N ILE A 296 -15.24 5.51 -5.20
CA ILE A 296 -16.62 5.02 -5.23
C ILE A 296 -17.04 4.33 -3.92
N PHE A 297 -16.04 3.91 -3.13
CA PHE A 297 -16.20 3.41 -1.76
C PHE A 297 -15.06 3.93 -0.88
N ILE A 298 -15.40 4.33 0.34
CA ILE A 298 -14.43 4.81 1.35
C ILE A 298 -14.83 4.22 2.70
N ALA A 299 -13.92 3.49 3.33
CA ALA A 299 -14.07 3.02 4.69
C ALA A 299 -12.91 3.50 5.56
N GLU A 300 -13.26 3.99 6.74
CA GLU A 300 -12.34 4.61 7.69
C GLU A 300 -12.32 3.83 8.99
N CYS A 301 -11.13 3.41 9.42
CA CYS A 301 -10.94 2.64 10.65
C CYS A 301 -10.59 3.56 11.83
N LEU A 302 -11.14 3.27 13.01
CA LEU A 302 -10.81 3.98 14.24
C LEU A 302 -10.90 3.09 15.49
N VAL A 303 -9.92 3.19 16.39
CA VAL A 303 -10.11 2.71 17.78
C VAL A 303 -10.97 3.71 18.53
N TRP A 304 -12.08 3.21 19.09
CA TRP A 304 -12.96 4.00 19.92
C TRP A 304 -12.24 4.54 21.15
N ASP A 305 -12.32 5.85 21.34
CA ASP A 305 -11.75 6.58 22.48
C ASP A 305 -12.67 7.75 22.88
N GLY A 306 -13.97 7.57 22.64
CA GLY A 306 -15.00 8.58 22.89
C GLY A 306 -15.46 9.37 21.67
N GLU A 307 -16.56 10.11 21.89
CA GLU A 307 -17.31 10.84 20.86
C GLU A 307 -16.47 11.91 20.14
N VAL A 308 -15.55 12.58 20.84
CA VAL A 308 -14.69 13.63 20.24
C VAL A 308 -13.80 13.07 19.14
N LYS A 309 -13.15 11.92 19.38
CA LYS A 309 -12.30 11.26 18.38
C LYS A 309 -13.13 10.73 17.21
N PHE A 310 -14.31 10.19 17.51
CA PHE A 310 -15.26 9.75 16.48
C PHE A 310 -15.69 10.92 15.58
N ALA A 311 -16.11 12.04 16.17
CA ALA A 311 -16.53 13.24 15.45
C ALA A 311 -15.41 13.79 14.57
N LYS A 312 -14.18 13.82 15.08
CA LYS A 312 -12.99 14.22 14.32
C LYS A 312 -12.77 13.31 13.11
N LYS A 313 -12.83 11.98 13.31
CA LYS A 313 -12.66 11.00 12.22
C LYS A 313 -13.74 11.15 11.14
N LEU A 314 -15.01 11.29 11.55
CA LEU A 314 -16.12 11.50 10.63
C LEU A 314 -15.93 12.79 9.82
N ASN A 315 -15.77 13.93 10.50
CA ASN A 315 -15.78 15.24 9.86
C ASN A 315 -14.50 15.53 9.08
N ASP A 316 -13.34 15.29 9.68
CA ASP A 316 -12.07 15.73 9.12
C ASP A 316 -11.54 14.76 8.07
N GLN A 317 -11.96 13.49 8.10
CA GLN A 317 -11.47 12.45 7.19
C GLN A 317 -12.58 11.96 6.28
N LEU A 318 -13.55 11.21 6.79
CA LEU A 318 -14.53 10.52 5.93
C LEU A 318 -15.37 11.48 5.08
N LEU A 319 -15.91 12.54 5.70
CA LEU A 319 -16.77 13.50 5.02
C LEU A 319 -15.98 14.40 4.06
N ASN A 320 -14.72 14.71 4.39
CA ASN A 320 -13.83 15.45 3.50
C ASN A 320 -13.43 14.67 2.24
N TYR A 321 -13.33 13.33 2.32
CA TYR A 321 -13.05 12.48 1.16
C TYR A 321 -14.30 12.07 0.36
N ALA A 322 -15.51 12.22 0.93
CA ALA A 322 -16.79 11.98 0.26
C ALA A 322 -17.16 13.10 -0.73
N VAL A 323 -16.22 13.48 -1.61
CA VAL A 323 -16.30 14.63 -2.53
C VAL A 323 -17.14 14.33 -3.78
N TRP A 324 -17.46 13.06 -4.06
CA TRP A 324 -18.07 12.65 -5.33
C TRP A 324 -19.52 12.17 -5.20
N ARG A 325 -20.21 12.07 -6.34
CA ARG A 325 -21.63 11.71 -6.43
C ARG A 325 -21.83 10.22 -6.05
N ASP A 326 -22.79 9.95 -5.15
CA ASP A 326 -23.23 8.61 -4.74
C ASP A 326 -22.15 7.71 -4.08
N THR A 327 -21.12 8.31 -3.47
CA THR A 327 -20.10 7.57 -2.71
C THR A 327 -20.75 6.78 -1.58
N LYS A 328 -20.35 5.51 -1.43
CA LYS A 328 -20.81 4.67 -0.32
C LYS A 328 -19.70 4.60 0.71
N THR A 329 -20.02 4.98 1.93
CA THR A 329 -19.02 5.18 2.98
C THR A 329 -19.22 4.23 4.15
N ALA A 330 -18.15 3.93 4.87
CA ALA A 330 -18.23 3.20 6.12
C ALA A 330 -17.28 3.76 7.19
N LEU A 331 -17.70 3.68 8.45
CA LEU A 331 -16.84 3.84 9.61
C LEU A 331 -16.72 2.48 10.30
N ILE A 332 -15.50 2.01 10.48
CA ILE A 332 -15.19 0.76 11.15
C ILE A 332 -14.61 1.10 12.51
N VAL A 333 -15.39 0.85 13.56
CA VAL A 333 -15.10 1.23 14.94
C VAL A 333 -14.65 0.02 15.74
N PHE A 334 -13.38 0.02 16.11
CA PHE A 334 -12.77 -0.98 16.98
C PHE A 334 -13.01 -0.59 18.44
N ASN A 335 -13.92 -1.29 19.10
CA ASN A 335 -14.19 -1.11 20.52
C ASN A 335 -13.28 -2.00 21.36
N ARG A 336 -12.43 -1.39 22.19
CA ARG A 336 -11.69 -2.10 23.25
C ARG A 336 -12.30 -1.90 24.64
N SER A 337 -13.31 -1.03 24.75
CA SER A 337 -13.98 -0.78 26.02
C SER A 337 -14.92 -1.92 26.41
N LYS A 338 -15.24 -2.02 27.71
CA LYS A 338 -16.09 -3.10 28.24
C LYS A 338 -17.56 -3.07 27.80
N SER A 339 -18.06 -2.00 27.18
CA SER A 339 -19.48 -1.89 26.83
C SER A 339 -19.70 -1.48 25.37
N LEU A 340 -19.75 -2.47 24.48
CA LEU A 340 -20.09 -2.27 23.07
C LEU A 340 -21.44 -1.55 22.90
N THR A 341 -22.43 -1.91 23.69
CA THR A 341 -23.77 -1.30 23.66
C THR A 341 -23.75 0.19 23.98
N SER A 342 -22.93 0.65 24.92
CA SER A 342 -22.86 2.08 25.25
C SER A 342 -22.19 2.87 24.12
N VAL A 343 -21.16 2.30 23.50
CA VAL A 343 -20.47 2.87 22.33
C VAL A 343 -21.44 3.04 21.18
N ILE A 344 -22.16 1.97 20.81
CA ILE A 344 -23.16 2.01 19.73
C ILE A 344 -24.22 3.07 20.00
N LYS A 345 -24.78 3.14 21.22
CA LYS A 345 -25.78 4.16 21.59
C LYS A 345 -25.23 5.59 21.48
N THR A 346 -23.96 5.78 21.85
CA THR A 346 -23.30 7.09 21.76
C THR A 346 -23.12 7.50 20.31
N ILE A 347 -22.62 6.59 19.46
CA ILE A 347 -22.49 6.80 18.02
C ILE A 347 -23.85 7.10 17.39
N ASP A 348 -24.86 6.30 17.70
CA ASP A 348 -26.22 6.45 17.17
C ASP A 348 -26.81 7.82 17.52
N GLY A 349 -26.71 8.20 18.80
CA GLY A 349 -27.18 9.50 19.28
C GLY A 349 -26.43 10.69 18.68
N PHE A 350 -25.14 10.54 18.39
CA PHE A 350 -24.33 11.55 17.72
C PHE A 350 -24.73 11.69 16.24
N LEU A 351 -24.78 10.58 15.50
CA LEU A 351 -25.09 10.58 14.06
C LEU A 351 -26.50 11.10 13.78
N ALA A 352 -27.49 10.71 14.60
CA ALA A 352 -28.87 11.20 14.46
C ALA A 352 -29.02 12.71 14.69
N LYS A 353 -28.06 13.35 15.37
CA LYS A 353 -28.04 14.81 15.61
C LYS A 353 -27.10 15.56 14.65
N HIS A 354 -26.41 14.85 13.77
CA HIS A 354 -25.42 15.45 12.89
C HIS A 354 -26.11 16.42 11.89
N PRO A 355 -25.55 17.61 11.59
CA PRO A 355 -26.19 18.58 10.69
C PRO A 355 -26.49 18.03 9.28
N GLN A 356 -25.65 17.10 8.82
CA GLN A 356 -25.78 16.43 7.53
C GLN A 356 -26.66 15.18 7.55
N PHE A 357 -27.24 14.78 8.70
CA PHE A 357 -28.17 13.66 8.77
C PHE A 357 -29.45 13.94 7.96
N VAL A 358 -29.93 12.91 7.26
CA VAL A 358 -31.18 12.94 6.48
C VAL A 358 -32.14 11.84 6.95
N SER A 359 -31.70 10.58 6.93
CA SER A 359 -32.52 9.46 7.37
C SER A 359 -31.67 8.31 7.90
N LYS A 360 -32.31 7.40 8.64
CA LYS A 360 -31.73 6.17 9.18
C LYS A 360 -32.48 4.97 8.59
N PHE A 361 -31.76 3.90 8.29
CA PHE A 361 -32.38 2.63 7.91
C PHE A 361 -32.54 1.72 9.11
N ASP A 362 -33.66 0.99 9.17
CA ASP A 362 -33.81 -0.11 10.10
C ASP A 362 -32.96 -1.29 9.63
N PHE A 363 -32.13 -1.81 10.52
CA PHE A 363 -31.26 -2.95 10.25
C PHE A 363 -31.31 -3.93 11.42
N HIS A 364 -31.20 -5.22 11.14
CA HIS A 364 -31.43 -6.28 12.14
C HIS A 364 -30.22 -6.51 13.05
N ASP A 365 -29.03 -6.08 12.64
CA ASP A 365 -27.80 -6.22 13.41
C ASP A 365 -27.57 -4.97 14.29
N PRO A 366 -27.55 -5.10 15.63
CA PRO A 366 -27.34 -3.97 16.53
C PRO A 366 -25.96 -3.32 16.41
N THR A 367 -24.97 -4.02 15.82
CA THR A 367 -23.60 -3.52 15.63
C THR A 367 -23.43 -2.68 14.36
N VAL A 368 -24.46 -2.63 13.52
CA VAL A 368 -24.46 -1.98 12.21
C VAL A 368 -25.48 -0.85 12.19
N LEU A 369 -25.00 0.39 12.07
CA LEU A 369 -25.85 1.57 11.95
C LEU A 369 -25.78 2.13 10.54
N LYS A 370 -26.91 2.19 9.84
CA LYS A 370 -26.99 2.65 8.44
C LYS A 370 -27.74 3.98 8.32
N TYR A 371 -27.12 4.93 7.64
CA TYR A 371 -27.57 6.31 7.54
C TYR A 371 -27.49 6.85 6.11
N VAL A 372 -28.37 7.79 5.80
CA VAL A 372 -28.25 8.69 4.65
C VAL A 372 -27.84 10.06 5.15
N PHE A 373 -26.76 10.58 4.59
CA PHE A 373 -26.29 11.93 4.87
C PHE A 373 -26.37 12.78 3.60
N ARG A 374 -26.57 14.09 3.75
CA ARG A 374 -26.47 15.07 2.67
C ARG A 374 -25.08 15.69 2.63
N ARG A 375 -24.66 16.16 1.46
CA ARG A 375 -23.42 16.91 1.32
C ARG A 375 -23.55 18.32 1.88
N LEU A 376 -22.41 18.88 2.30
CA LEU A 376 -22.35 20.25 2.81
C LEU A 376 -22.40 21.28 1.66
N ASP A 377 -21.79 20.95 0.52
CA ASP A 377 -21.67 21.83 -0.65
C ASP A 377 -22.83 21.71 -1.65
N ASP A 378 -23.57 20.59 -1.62
CA ASP A 378 -24.76 20.36 -2.45
C ASP A 378 -25.84 19.60 -1.64
N PRO A 379 -26.77 20.32 -0.97
CA PRO A 379 -27.76 19.71 -0.09
C PRO A 379 -28.76 18.75 -0.77
N ASP A 380 -28.91 18.82 -2.10
CA ASP A 380 -29.75 17.91 -2.88
C ASP A 380 -29.05 16.56 -3.14
N ARG A 381 -27.78 16.44 -2.76
CA ARG A 381 -26.96 15.23 -2.92
C ARG A 381 -26.83 14.48 -1.62
N HIS A 382 -27.00 13.17 -1.72
CA HIS A 382 -26.91 12.25 -0.61
C HIS A 382 -25.79 11.23 -0.78
N PHE A 383 -25.31 10.68 0.34
CA PHE A 383 -24.41 9.54 0.37
C PHE A 383 -24.80 8.60 1.53
N TYR A 384 -24.38 7.34 1.41
CA TYR A 384 -24.64 6.32 2.42
C TYR A 384 -23.49 6.25 3.41
N LEU A 385 -23.81 6.26 4.70
CA LEU A 385 -22.86 6.06 5.80
C LEU A 385 -23.28 4.84 6.61
N THR A 386 -22.41 3.82 6.65
CA THR A 386 -22.59 2.67 7.54
C THR A 386 -21.53 2.66 8.62
N CYS A 387 -21.93 2.66 9.89
CA CYS A 387 -21.02 2.46 11.01
C CYS A 387 -21.07 1.00 11.46
N LEU A 388 -19.94 0.30 11.37
CA LEU A 388 -19.74 -1.06 11.86
C LEU A 388 -18.96 -0.96 13.18
N THR A 389 -19.51 -1.44 14.29
CA THR A 389 -18.84 -1.38 15.60
C THR A 389 -18.64 -2.79 16.14
N PHE A 390 -17.40 -3.21 16.34
CA PHE A 390 -17.11 -4.54 16.86
C PHE A 390 -16.03 -4.52 17.93
N ASN A 391 -16.01 -5.57 18.75
CA ASN A 391 -15.02 -5.69 19.80
C ASN A 391 -13.69 -6.14 19.22
N VAL A 392 -12.61 -5.56 19.74
CA VAL A 392 -11.25 -5.99 19.44
C VAL A 392 -10.59 -6.38 20.76
N PRO A 393 -9.88 -7.52 20.81
CA PRO A 393 -9.17 -7.94 22.02
C PRO A 393 -8.16 -6.88 22.47
N GLU A 394 -7.99 -6.76 23.78
CA GLU A 394 -7.01 -5.88 24.38
C GLU A 394 -5.85 -6.74 24.91
N LYS A 395 -4.61 -6.28 24.72
CA LYS A 395 -3.42 -6.98 25.22
C LYS A 395 -3.55 -7.20 26.72
N HIS A 396 -3.61 -8.46 27.14
CA HIS A 396 -3.44 -8.81 28.54
C HIS A 396 -1.97 -8.60 28.90
N GLU A 397 -1.68 -7.68 29.83
CA GLU A 397 -0.35 -7.51 30.42
C GLU A 397 0.08 -8.71 31.26
#